data_AF-A0AAJ0WFE6-F1
#
_entry.id   AF-A0AAJ0WFE6-F1
#
_cell.length_a   1.000
_cell.length_b   1.000
_cell.length_c   1.000
_cell.angle_alpha   90.00
_cell.angle_beta   90.00
_cell.angle_gamma   90.00
#
_symmetry.space_group_name_H-M   'P 1'
#
loop_
_entity.id
_entity.type
_entity.pdbx_description
1 polymer ?
#
loop_
_entity_poly.entity_id
_entity_poly.type
_entity_poly.pdbx_seq_one_letter_code
_entity_poly.pdbx_strand_id
1 'polypeptide(L)'
;MKAINYLNYFFVGMPILLILIGLISSAEIACCGLLSTILTGLFQLIFGIKMLIDEPQDKNLQNYINGVIFFFLLLFVNALILSWEFVYLILVTIPPILAIYFSYITFKKAHQ
;
A
#
# COMPACT_ATOMS: atom_id res chain seq x y z
N MET A 1 16.17 9.66 3.09
CA MET A 1 14.98 9.43 2.23
C MET A 1 15.23 8.49 1.05
N LYS A 2 16.35 8.58 0.32
CA LYS A 2 16.65 7.70 -0.84
C LYS A 2 16.53 6.20 -0.55
N ALA A 3 17.06 5.73 0.58
CA ALA A 3 16.96 4.32 0.97
C ALA A 3 15.49 3.83 1.12
N ILE A 4 14.63 4.64 1.78
CA ILE A 4 13.20 4.34 1.92
C ILE A 4 12.52 4.30 0.54
N ASN A 5 12.88 5.21 -0.36
CA ASN A 5 12.34 5.21 -1.73
C ASN A 5 12.74 3.94 -2.53
N TYR A 6 14.00 3.51 -2.45
CA TYR A 6 14.44 2.27 -3.11
C TYR A 6 13.77 1.03 -2.52
N LEU A 7 13.65 0.96 -1.19
CA LEU A 7 12.91 -0.11 -0.53
C LEU A 7 11.45 -0.11 -0.94
N ASN A 8 10.81 1.06 -1.04
CA ASN A 8 9.44 1.16 -1.51
C ASN A 8 9.28 0.62 -2.94
N TYR A 9 10.19 0.96 -3.86
CA TYR A 9 10.17 0.39 -5.21
C TYR A 9 10.34 -1.14 -5.21
N PHE A 10 11.19 -1.68 -4.35
CA PHE A 10 11.30 -3.11 -4.19
C PHE A 10 9.99 -3.73 -3.70
N PHE A 11 9.40 -3.19 -2.63
CA PHE A 11 8.15 -3.70 -2.05
C PHE A 11 6.94 -3.54 -2.96
N VAL A 12 6.89 -2.54 -3.84
CA VAL A 12 5.79 -2.40 -4.82
C VAL A 12 6.07 -3.22 -6.07
N GLY A 13 7.30 -3.19 -6.58
CA GLY A 13 7.69 -3.86 -7.82
C GLY A 13 7.73 -5.38 -7.72
N MET A 14 8.22 -5.93 -6.60
CA MET A 14 8.36 -7.38 -6.43
C MET A 14 7.01 -8.12 -6.50
N PRO A 15 5.94 -7.71 -5.78
CA PRO A 15 4.62 -8.31 -5.94
C PRO A 15 4.10 -8.25 -7.37
N ILE A 16 4.26 -7.11 -8.05
CA ILE A 16 3.80 -6.95 -9.44
C ILE A 16 4.53 -7.92 -10.36
N LEU A 17 5.85 -8.02 -10.25
CA LEU A 17 6.65 -8.95 -11.03
C LEU A 17 6.25 -10.41 -10.78
N LEU A 18 6.07 -10.80 -9.51
CA LEU A 18 5.64 -12.15 -9.16
C LEU A 18 4.25 -12.49 -9.71
N ILE A 19 3.29 -11.55 -9.61
CA ILE A 19 1.95 -11.74 -10.17
C ILE A 19 2.04 -11.94 -11.69
N LEU A 20 2.77 -11.07 -12.41
CA LEU A 20 2.92 -11.17 -13.86
C LEU A 20 3.59 -12.47 -14.29
N ILE A 21 4.66 -12.88 -13.61
CA ILE A 21 5.34 -14.16 -13.87
C ILE A 21 4.38 -15.32 -13.59
N GLY A 22 3.66 -15.29 -12.46
CA GLY A 22 2.73 -16.34 -12.06
C GLY A 22 1.54 -16.50 -13.01
N LEU A 23 1.04 -15.42 -13.61
CA LEU A 23 -0.01 -15.49 -14.63
C LEU A 23 0.41 -16.28 -15.88
N ILE A 24 1.72 -16.31 -16.19
CA ILE A 24 2.26 -17.01 -17.37
C ILE A 24 2.81 -18.40 -17.00
N SER A 25 3.25 -18.58 -15.75
CA SER A 25 3.94 -19.80 -15.30
C SER A 25 3.07 -20.68 -14.40
N SER A 26 2.73 -20.22 -13.20
CA SER A 26 1.97 -21.00 -12.22
C SER A 26 1.19 -20.13 -11.22
N ALA A 27 0.02 -20.65 -10.81
CA ALA A 27 -0.86 -19.97 -9.87
C ALA A 27 -0.22 -19.80 -8.49
N GLU A 28 0.68 -20.71 -8.08
CA GLU A 28 1.42 -20.61 -6.82
C GLU A 28 2.32 -19.38 -6.78
N ILE A 29 3.01 -19.07 -7.89
CA ILE A 29 3.86 -17.88 -7.99
C ILE A 29 3.00 -16.61 -7.94
N ALA A 30 1.84 -16.60 -8.62
CA ALA A 30 0.91 -15.48 -8.55
C ALA A 30 0.38 -15.28 -7.12
N CYS A 31 0.06 -16.37 -6.41
CA CYS A 31 -0.36 -16.35 -5.01
C CYS A 31 0.74 -15.79 -4.11
N CYS A 32 2.00 -16.19 -4.30
CA CYS A 32 3.15 -15.60 -3.61
C CYS A 32 3.26 -14.09 -3.86
N GLY A 33 3.01 -13.63 -5.08
CA GLY A 33 2.95 -12.21 -5.42
C GLY A 33 1.85 -11.47 -4.66
N LEU A 34 0.63 -12.02 -4.63
CA LEU A 34 -0.48 -11.46 -3.86
C LEU A 34 -0.19 -11.42 -2.36
N LEU A 35 0.35 -12.48 -1.76
CA LEU A 35 0.75 -12.50 -0.36
C LEU A 35 1.85 -11.48 -0.04
N SER A 36 2.77 -11.25 -0.98
CA SER A 36 3.83 -10.25 -0.83
C SER A 36 3.28 -8.82 -0.74
N THR A 37 2.07 -8.54 -1.24
CA THR A 37 1.42 -7.22 -1.09
C THR A 37 1.12 -6.87 0.37
N ILE A 38 0.97 -7.87 1.25
CA ILE A 38 0.81 -7.68 2.69
C ILE A 38 2.09 -7.06 3.27
N LEU A 39 3.25 -7.56 2.84
CA LEU A 39 4.55 -7.01 3.26
C LEU A 39 4.73 -5.58 2.74
N THR A 40 4.26 -5.28 1.53
CA THR A 40 4.20 -3.90 1.00
C THR A 40 3.39 -2.99 1.90
N GLY A 41 2.16 -3.40 2.24
CA GLY A 41 1.28 -2.63 3.11
C GLY A 41 1.90 -2.38 4.49
N LEU A 42 2.50 -3.41 5.09
CA LEU A 42 3.19 -3.31 6.38
C LEU A 42 4.38 -2.34 6.33
N PHE A 43 5.23 -2.47 5.31
CA PHE A 43 6.36 -1.56 5.11
C PHE A 43 5.87 -0.11 4.98
N GLN A 44 4.90 0.15 4.12
CA GLN A 44 4.41 1.51 3.87
C GLN A 44 3.68 2.10 5.09
N LEU A 45 2.96 1.29 5.87
CA LEU A 45 2.36 1.71 7.13
C LEU A 45 3.43 2.15 8.13
N ILE A 46 4.44 1.31 8.39
CA ILE A 46 5.49 1.59 9.37
C ILE A 46 6.27 2.85 8.99
N PHE A 47 6.72 2.93 7.74
CA PHE A 47 7.50 4.08 7.29
C PHE A 47 6.63 5.34 7.12
N GLY A 48 5.37 5.21 6.73
CA GLY A 48 4.44 6.33 6.68
C GLY A 48 4.19 6.94 8.05
N ILE A 49 3.95 6.11 9.08
CA ILE A 49 3.80 6.59 10.46
C ILE A 49 5.09 7.26 10.93
N LYS A 50 6.24 6.59 10.74
CA LYS A 50 7.53 7.13 11.14
C LYS A 50 7.80 8.49 10.49
N MET A 51 7.54 8.62 9.19
CA MET A 51 7.70 9.88 8.47
C MET A 51 6.74 10.96 8.96
N LEU A 52 5.50 10.61 9.32
CA LEU A 52 4.54 11.56 9.88
C LEU A 52 4.96 12.04 11.28
N ILE A 53 5.55 11.17 12.11
CA ILE A 53 6.08 11.56 13.42
C ILE A 53 7.22 12.58 13.26
N ASP A 54 8.11 12.36 12.30
CA ASP A 54 9.22 13.26 12.03
C ASP A 54 8.75 14.59 11.40
N GLU A 55 7.72 14.54 10.55
CA GLU A 55 7.22 15.68 9.78
C GLU A 55 5.70 15.85 9.94
N PRO A 56 5.20 16.19 11.15
CA PRO A 56 3.77 16.13 11.47
C PRO A 56 2.92 17.14 10.70
N GLN A 57 3.52 18.19 10.13
CA GLN A 57 2.82 19.22 9.35
C GLN A 57 2.75 18.89 7.85
N ASP A 58 3.37 17.80 7.38
CA ASP A 58 3.29 17.43 5.97
C ASP A 58 1.89 16.89 5.62
N LYS A 59 1.12 17.71 4.90
CA LYS A 59 -0.24 17.39 4.48
C LYS A 59 -0.32 16.13 3.62
N ASN A 60 0.72 15.78 2.86
CA ASN A 60 0.70 14.57 2.04
C ASN A 60 0.80 13.31 2.91
N LEU A 61 1.64 13.36 3.94
CA LEU A 61 1.75 12.27 4.92
C LEU A 61 0.50 12.13 5.76
N GLN A 62 -0.10 13.24 6.19
CA GLN A 62 -1.40 13.23 6.88
C GLN A 62 -2.49 12.59 6.00
N ASN A 63 -2.60 13.01 4.73
CA ASN A 63 -3.57 12.44 3.79
C ASN A 63 -3.34 10.94 3.56
N TYR A 64 -2.07 10.51 3.46
CA TYR A 64 -1.73 9.10 3.33
C TYR A 64 -2.22 8.29 4.55
N ILE A 65 -1.88 8.73 5.76
CA ILE A 65 -2.27 8.04 6.99
C ILE A 65 -3.79 8.07 7.20
N ASN A 66 -4.46 9.17 6.89
CA ASN A 66 -5.92 9.25 6.91
C ASN A 66 -6.55 8.24 5.93
N GLY A 67 -5.97 8.08 4.74
CA GLY A 67 -6.40 7.07 3.77
C GLY A 67 -6.21 5.64 4.27
N VAL A 68 -5.10 5.35 4.96
CA VAL A 68 -4.84 4.04 5.58
C VAL A 68 -5.82 3.77 6.72
N ILE A 69 -6.09 4.74 7.60
CA ILE A 69 -7.09 4.62 8.67
C ILE A 69 -8.47 4.38 8.06
N PHE A 70 -8.84 5.15 7.04
CA PHE A 70 -10.11 4.99 6.32
C PHE A 70 -10.25 3.58 5.73
N PHE A 71 -9.20 3.04 5.12
CA PHE A 71 -9.18 1.67 4.60
C PHE A 71 -9.50 0.65 5.69
N PHE A 72 -8.81 0.70 6.83
CA PHE A 72 -9.02 -0.26 7.92
C PHE A 72 -10.40 -0.10 8.58
N LEU A 73 -10.91 1.12 8.71
CA LEU A 73 -12.27 1.37 9.20
C LEU A 73 -13.31 0.79 8.24
N LEU A 74 -13.14 1.01 6.94
CA LEU A 74 -14.05 0.47 5.92
C LEU A 74 -14.02 -1.06 5.92
N LEU A 75 -12.83 -1.66 6.05
CA LEU A 75 -12.65 -3.11 6.14
C LEU A 75 -13.40 -3.68 7.36
N PHE A 76 -13.24 -3.05 8.52
CA PHE A 76 -13.89 -3.45 9.76
C PHE A 76 -15.41 -3.35 9.68
N VAL A 77 -15.94 -2.22 9.18
CA VAL A 77 -17.39 -2.00 9.02
C VAL A 77 -17.99 -2.98 8.01
N ASN A 78 -17.30 -3.22 6.89
CA ASN A 78 -17.79 -4.17 5.89
C ASN A 78 -17.86 -5.60 6.42
N ALA A 79 -16.85 -6.02 7.20
CA ALA A 79 -16.79 -7.34 7.80
C ALA A 79 -17.90 -7.59 8.85
N LEU A 80 -18.39 -6.53 9.52
CA LEU A 80 -19.36 -6.65 10.59
C LEU A 80 -20.81 -6.39 10.17
N ILE A 81 -21.04 -5.48 9.21
CA ILE A 81 -22.37 -4.87 9.02
C ILE A 81 -22.85 -4.95 7.57
N LEU A 82 -22.05 -4.49 6.61
CA LEU A 82 -22.57 -4.16 5.29
C LEU A 82 -22.52 -5.30 4.27
N SER A 83 -21.47 -6.14 4.20
CA SER A 83 -21.35 -7.21 3.19
C SER A 83 -21.78 -6.81 1.76
N TRP A 84 -21.63 -5.54 1.38
CA TRP A 84 -22.09 -5.01 0.09
C TRP A 84 -21.00 -5.21 -0.97
N GLU A 85 -21.38 -5.72 -2.13
CA GLU A 85 -20.45 -5.95 -3.26
C GLU A 85 -19.70 -4.67 -3.68
N PHE A 86 -20.39 -3.52 -3.64
CA PHE A 86 -19.77 -2.22 -3.95
C PHE A 86 -18.62 -1.87 -3.00
N VAL A 87 -18.76 -2.19 -1.71
CA VAL A 87 -17.71 -1.95 -0.71
C VAL A 87 -16.52 -2.87 -0.94
N TYR A 88 -16.76 -4.11 -1.40
CA TYR A 88 -15.69 -5.03 -1.77
C TYR A 88 -14.80 -4.48 -2.90
N LEU A 89 -15.41 -3.90 -3.94
CA LEU A 89 -14.67 -3.26 -5.04
C LEU A 89 -13.77 -2.12 -4.52
N ILE A 90 -14.28 -1.31 -3.60
CA ILE A 90 -13.51 -0.22 -2.96
C ILE A 90 -12.34 -0.80 -2.15
N LEU A 91 -12.58 -1.84 -1.36
CA LEU A 91 -11.55 -2.48 -0.53
C LEU A 91 -10.43 -3.12 -1.36
N VAL A 92 -10.73 -3.63 -2.55
CA VAL A 92 -9.69 -4.14 -3.47
C VAL A 92 -8.90 -3.00 -4.13
N THR A 93 -9.54 -1.85 -4.37
CA THR A 93 -8.95 -0.74 -5.14
C THR A 93 -8.16 0.26 -4.29
N ILE A 94 -8.53 0.46 -3.02
CA ILE A 94 -7.83 1.43 -2.15
C ILE A 94 -6.35 1.05 -1.92
N PRO A 95 -5.98 -0.20 -1.60
CA PRO A 95 -4.59 -0.56 -1.34
C PRO A 95 -3.61 -0.18 -2.47
N PRO A 96 -3.85 -0.50 -3.75
CA PRO A 96 -2.95 -0.07 -4.82
C PRO A 96 -2.89 1.45 -4.99
N ILE A 97 -4.00 2.18 -4.78
CA ILE A 97 -3.99 3.65 -4.79
C ILE A 97 -3.09 4.22 -3.68
N LEU A 98 -3.22 3.69 -2.46
CA LEU A 98 -2.37 4.10 -1.33
C LEU A 98 -0.90 3.77 -1.58
N ALA A 99 -0.61 2.61 -2.19
CA ALA A 99 0.74 2.22 -2.52
C ALA A 99 1.39 3.14 -3.56
N ILE A 100 0.63 3.55 -4.58
CA ILE A 100 1.09 4.54 -5.58
C ILE A 100 1.30 5.91 -4.90
N TYR A 101 0.37 6.33 -4.04
CA TYR A 101 0.45 7.63 -3.37
C TYR A 101 1.66 7.70 -2.43
N PHE A 102 1.93 6.64 -1.66
CA PHE A 102 3.13 6.56 -0.83
C PHE A 102 4.41 6.60 -1.66
N SER A 103 4.42 5.88 -2.79
CA SER A 103 5.54 5.89 -3.74
C SER A 103 5.84 7.29 -4.28
N TYR A 104 4.79 8.07 -4.57
CA TYR A 104 4.93 9.47 -4.97
C TYR A 104 5.55 10.32 -3.85
N ILE A 105 5.08 10.18 -2.61
CA ILE A 105 5.62 10.91 -1.45
C ILE A 105 7.10 10.60 -1.24
N THR A 106 7.48 9.32 -1.23
CA THR A 106 8.88 8.92 -1.02
C THR A 106 9.79 9.35 -2.15
N PHE A 107 9.30 9.32 -3.40
CA PHE A 107 10.06 9.77 -4.56
C PHE A 107 10.35 11.26 -4.48
N LYS A 108 9.31 12.07 -4.21
CA LYS A 108 9.43 13.52 -4.09
C LYS A 108 10.42 13.89 -2.98
N LYS A 109 10.31 13.30 -1.79
CA LYS A 109 11.22 13.55 -0.67
C LYS A 109 12.64 13.00 -0.87
N ALA A 110 12.86 12.10 -1.82
CA ALA A 110 14.19 11.55 -2.11
C ALA A 110 14.99 12.38 -3.13
N HIS A 111 14.31 13.23 -3.90
CA HIS A 111 14.87 14.02 -5.01
C HIS A 111 14.62 15.53 -4.87
N GLN A 112 14.09 15.97 -3.73
CA GLN A 112 14.13 17.35 -3.25
C GLN A 112 15.29 17.48 -2.25
#